data_AF-A0A3M1BEU2-F1
#
_entry.id   AF-A0A3M1BEU2-F1
#
_cell.length_a   1.000
_cell.length_b   1.000
_cell.length_c   1.000
_cell.angle_alpha   90.00
_cell.angle_beta   90.00
_cell.angle_gamma   90.00
#
_symmetry.space_group_name_H-M   'P 1'
#
loop_
_entity.id
_entity.type
_entity.pdbx_description
1 polymer ?
#
loop_
_entity_poly.entity_id
_entity_poly.type
_entity_poly.pdbx_seq_one_letter_code
_entity_poly.pdbx_strand_id
1 'polypeptide(L)' 'MKNIKGPAIFLAQFMGDEAPFNSLESICKWAADLGYIGVQIPSWESRLIDLQKAAESKAYCDELKGRVEACGVQIT' A
#
# COMPACT_ATOMS: atom_id res chain seq x y z
N MET A 1 3.65 16.06 19.05
CA MET A 1 4.48 14.93 18.58
C MET A 1 4.21 13.58 19.27
N LYS A 2 3.27 13.44 20.22
CA LYS A 2 3.03 12.15 20.91
C LYS A 2 2.35 11.05 20.07
N ASN A 3 1.80 11.39 18.89
CA ASN A 3 0.99 10.48 18.06
C ASN A 3 1.50 10.33 16.60
N ILE A 4 2.68 10.86 16.27
CA ILE A 4 3.27 10.65 14.94
C ILE A 4 3.84 9.24 14.91
N LYS A 5 3.29 8.39 14.04
CA LYS A 5 3.73 6.99 13.93
C LYS A 5 5.02 6.84 13.15
N GLY A 6 5.24 7.71 12.16
CA GLY A 6 6.40 7.68 11.27
C GLY A 6 6.03 8.17 9.86
N PRO A 7 6.96 8.12 8.91
CA PRO A 7 6.74 8.62 7.55
C PRO A 7 5.82 7.68 6.75
N ALA A 8 4.97 8.30 5.93
CA ALA A 8 4.12 7.60 4.97
C ALA A 8 4.31 8.18 3.56
N ILE A 9 4.05 7.35 2.54
CA ILE A 9 4.20 7.72 1.13
C ILE A 9 2.92 7.47 0.35
N PHE A 10 2.55 8.41 -0.53
CA PHE A 10 1.45 8.22 -1.47
C PHE A 10 1.94 7.61 -2.77
N LEU A 11 1.49 6.38 -3.05
CA LEU A 11 2.02 5.54 -4.12
C LEU A 11 1.66 6.03 -5.53
N ALA A 12 0.59 6.83 -5.67
CA ALA A 12 0.04 7.25 -6.96
C ALA A 12 1.06 7.87 -7.93
N GLN A 13 2.01 8.66 -7.41
CA GLN A 13 3.01 9.36 -8.22
C GLN A 13 4.15 8.45 -8.72
N PHE A 14 4.24 7.23 -8.20
CA PHE A 14 5.31 6.28 -8.52
C PHE A 14 4.84 5.15 -9.44
N MET A 15 3.53 4.93 -9.57
CA MET A 15 3.00 3.82 -10.36
C MET A 15 3.49 3.85 -11.81
N GLY A 16 3.94 2.70 -12.28
CA GLY A 16 4.44 2.50 -13.63
C GLY A 16 4.32 1.02 -14.03
N ASP A 17 4.79 0.69 -15.23
CA ASP A 17 4.64 -0.67 -15.77
C ASP A 17 5.83 -1.59 -15.43
N GLU A 18 6.90 -1.02 -14.89
CA GLU A 18 8.12 -1.74 -14.52
C GLU A 18 8.27 -1.88 -13.00
N ALA A 19 8.95 -2.95 -12.56
CA ALA A 19 9.28 -3.15 -11.16
C ALA A 19 10.26 -2.07 -10.65
N PRO A 20 10.13 -1.62 -9.38
CA PRO A 20 9.22 -2.11 -8.36
C PRO A 20 7.84 -1.42 -8.36
N PHE A 21 7.47 -0.70 -9.41
CA PHE A 21 6.30 0.19 -9.41
C PHE A 21 5.04 -0.40 -10.05
N ASN A 22 5.06 -1.68 -10.40
CA ASN A 22 4.04 -2.34 -11.20
C ASN A 22 3.16 -3.34 -10.44
N SER A 23 3.40 -3.54 -9.14
CA SER A 23 2.57 -4.39 -8.28
C SER A 23 2.59 -3.92 -6.82
N LEU A 24 1.57 -4.34 -6.05
CA LEU A 24 1.44 -3.99 -4.64
C LEU A 24 2.63 -4.44 -3.81
N GLU A 25 3.01 -5.72 -3.90
CA GLU A 25 4.09 -6.26 -3.07
C GLU A 25 5.44 -5.63 -3.40
N SER A 26 5.73 -5.38 -4.69
CA SER A 26 7.02 -4.82 -5.09
C SER A 26 7.16 -3.37 -4.63
N ILE A 27 6.11 -2.56 -4.80
CA ILE A 27 6.14 -1.14 -4.42
C ILE A 27 6.10 -0.96 -2.89
N CYS A 28 5.38 -1.82 -2.16
CA CYS A 28 5.36 -1.79 -0.70
C CYS A 28 6.72 -2.19 -0.10
N LYS A 29 7.40 -3.20 -0.67
CA LYS A 29 8.77 -3.55 -0.25
C LYS A 29 9.76 -2.42 -0.54
N TRP A 30 9.67 -1.81 -1.73
CA TRP A 30 10.47 -0.63 -2.06
C TRP A 30 10.24 0.52 -1.06
N ALA A 31 9.00 0.79 -0.67
CA ALA A 31 8.70 1.81 0.33
C ALA A 31 9.30 1.47 1.71
N ALA A 32 9.21 0.20 2.13
CA ALA A 32 9.80 -0.27 3.38
C ALA A 32 11.34 -0.12 3.39
N ASP A 33 12.01 -0.47 2.28
CA ASP A 33 13.47 -0.36 2.13
C ASP A 33 13.95 1.10 2.22
N LEU A 34 13.11 2.07 1.87
CA LEU A 34 13.38 3.51 2.03
C LEU A 34 13.09 4.03 3.45
N GLY A 35 12.58 3.20 4.36
CA GLY A 35 12.27 3.56 5.74
C GLY A 35 10.87 4.16 5.96
N TYR A 36 9.98 4.08 4.95
CA TYR A 36 8.57 4.37 5.19
C TYR A 36 7.94 3.28 6.03
N ILE A 37 7.00 3.66 6.90
CA ILE A 37 6.22 2.71 7.71
C ILE A 37 4.75 2.67 7.27
N GLY A 38 4.34 3.63 6.43
CA GLY A 38 2.97 3.78 5.95
C GLY A 38 2.92 3.99 4.44
N VAL A 39 1.87 3.48 3.82
CA VAL A 39 1.56 3.69 2.40
C VAL A 39 0.12 4.15 2.24
N GLN A 40 -0.11 5.06 1.29
CA GLN A 40 -1.43 5.45 0.83
C GLN A 40 -1.64 4.87 -0.58
N ILE A 41 -2.71 4.09 -0.75
CA ILE A 41 -3.01 3.39 -2.00
C ILE A 41 -4.00 4.23 -2.82
N PRO A 42 -3.69 4.58 -4.09
CA PRO A 42 -4.66 5.21 -4.98
C PRO A 42 -5.81 4.25 -5.30
N SER A 43 -7.05 4.71 -5.09
CA SER A 43 -8.26 3.92 -5.33
C SER A 43 -8.56 3.62 -6.81
N TRP A 44 -7.89 4.30 -7.74
CA TRP A 44 -8.07 4.13 -9.18
C TRP A 44 -7.16 3.06 -9.79
N GLU A 45 -6.14 2.62 -9.06
CA GLU A 45 -5.15 1.67 -9.57
C GLU A 45 -5.56 0.23 -9.21
N SER A 46 -6.15 -0.46 -10.18
CA SER A 46 -6.67 -1.82 -10.00
C SER A 46 -5.59 -2.86 -9.71
N ARG A 47 -4.31 -2.58 -10.04
CA ARG A 47 -3.17 -3.43 -9.66
C ARG A 47 -2.89 -3.42 -8.16
N LEU A 48 -3.31 -2.37 -7.45
CA LEU A 48 -3.08 -2.22 -6.02
C LEU A 48 -4.33 -2.53 -5.19
N ILE A 49 -5.52 -2.16 -5.67
CA ILE A 49 -6.78 -2.33 -4.96
C ILE A 49 -7.96 -2.57 -5.91
N ASP A 50 -8.81 -3.53 -5.57
CA ASP A 50 -10.14 -3.69 -6.15
C ASP A 50 -11.12 -2.90 -5.28
N LEU A 51 -11.46 -1.69 -5.74
CA LEU A 51 -12.26 -0.75 -4.97
C LEU A 51 -13.67 -1.27 -4.67
N GLN A 52 -14.26 -2.03 -5.61
CA GLN A 52 -15.59 -2.60 -5.41
C GLN A 52 -15.53 -3.68 -4.31
N LYS A 53 -14.56 -4.60 -4.39
CA LYS A 53 -14.40 -5.61 -3.32
C LYS A 53 -14.08 -4.99 -1.98
N ALA A 54 -13.30 -3.90 -1.94
CA ALA A 54 -13.04 -3.16 -0.72
C ALA A 54 -14.31 -2.58 -0.08
N ALA A 55 -15.26 -2.13 -0.90
CA ALA A 55 -16.54 -1.61 -0.43
C ALA A 55 -17.48 -2.72 0.09
N GLU A 56 -17.41 -3.91 -0.51
CA GLU A 56 -18.39 -4.99 -0.27
C GLU A 56 -17.89 -6.08 0.70
N SER A 57 -16.57 -6.18 0.93
CA SER A 57 -15.97 -7.29 1.69
C SER A 57 -14.94 -6.81 2.70
N LYS A 58 -15.29 -6.93 3.99
CA LYS A 58 -14.33 -6.72 5.09
C LYS A 58 -13.16 -7.71 5.01
N ALA A 59 -13.43 -8.97 4.64
CA ALA A 59 -12.39 -9.99 4.52
C ALA A 59 -11.33 -9.60 3.49
N TYR A 60 -11.76 -9.05 2.34
CA TYR A 60 -10.83 -8.54 1.33
C TYR A 60 -9.97 -7.39 1.87
N CYS A 61 -10.55 -6.45 2.63
CA CYS A 61 -9.80 -5.38 3.27
C CYS A 61 -8.78 -5.91 4.30
N ASP A 62 -9.14 -6.92 5.09
CA ASP A 62 -8.24 -7.54 6.06
C ASP A 62 -7.09 -8.28 5.34
N GLU A 63 -7.37 -8.98 4.24
CA GLU A 63 -6.36 -9.64 3.40
C GLU A 63 -5.41 -8.64 2.72
N LEU A 64 -5.96 -7.58 2.14
CA LEU A 64 -5.18 -6.50 1.52
C LEU A 64 -4.25 -5.86 2.55
N LYS A 65 -4.77 -5.54 3.74
CA LYS A 65 -3.98 -5.04 4.86
C LYS A 65 -2.87 -6.04 5.24
N GLY A 66 -3.19 -7.32 5.36
CA GLY A 66 -2.21 -8.36 5.69
C GLY A 66 -1.09 -8.49 4.67
N ARG A 67 -1.39 -8.35 3.37
CA ARG A 67 -0.38 -8.34 2.29
C ARG A 67 0.57 -7.15 2.39
N VAL A 68 0.03 -5.96 2.69
CA VAL A 68 0.83 -4.73 2.86
C VAL A 68 1.69 -4.83 4.13
N GLU A 69 1.13 -5.32 5.24
CA GLU A 69 1.86 -5.55 6.50
C GLU A 69 2.98 -6.59 6.36
N ALA A 70 2.77 -7.64 5.56
CA ALA A 70 3.81 -8.61 5.23
C ALA A 70 5.00 -8.02 4.44
N CYS A 71 4.83 -6.83 3.85
CA CYS A 71 5.90 -6.09 3.18
C CYS A 71 6.62 -5.10 4.12
N GLY A 72 6.22 -5.00 5.40
CA GLY A 72 6.87 -4.12 6.39
C GLY A 72 6.29 -2.71 6.48
N VAL A 73 5.16 -2.43 5.82
CA VAL A 73 4.46 -1.13 5.84
C VAL A 73 2.98 -1.31 6.18
N GLN A 74 2.28 -0.22 6.55
CA GLN A 74 0.85 -0.24 6.86
C GLN A 74 0.05 0.69 5.95
N ILE A 75 -1.20 0.34 5.66
CA ILE A 75 -2.13 1.28 5.00
C ILE A 75 -2.54 2.36 6.02
N THR A 76 -2.44 3.65 5.66
CA THR A 76 -2.74 4.79 6.56
C THR A 76 -3.51 5.92 5.90
#